data_AF-A0AAP2VJ96-F1
#
_entry.id   AF-A0AAP2VJ96-F1
#
_cell.length_a   1.000
_cell.length_b   1.000
_cell.length_c   1.000
_cell.angle_alpha   90.00
_cell.angle_beta   90.00
_cell.angle_gamma   90.00
#
_symmetry.space_group_name_H-M   'P 1'
#
loop_
_entity.id
_entity.type
_entity.pdbx_description
1 polymer ?
#
loop_
_entity_poly.entity_id
_entity_poly.type
_entity_poly.pdbx_seq_one_letter_code
_entity_poly.pdbx_strand_id
1 'polypeptide(L)'
;MSTYTKIKTLPLSLFNNAEYLSFMNHVLDLANGNSGGGDSESPDEISLLTGSDGIPELGLTKEFLDTYEADLLAMADVVDESRTSQETEQMALHDTNRDNLAIYIITRISRAGTLPLEAERDAGKYLYKVIKPYNGIARLPMAQETAKIKGLLLDLRKDENKPYVTTLGLDAYLAELEKENNAYDRLSQQRVQNRTTSKKESGANLRKRIDVYYDDLTLLAQSYGVAKPSEKATAFIAALNQLIAETTAAYNQRMASAKKPAPAPEPTPEPTPGGDSESPDEI
;
A
#
# COMPACT_ATOMS: atom_id res chain seq x y z
N MET A 1 16.03 43.03 -22.79
CA MET A 1 14.75 42.30 -22.93
C MET A 1 14.53 41.53 -21.65
N SER A 2 13.40 41.69 -20.96
CA SER A 2 13.09 40.87 -19.79
C SER A 2 12.83 39.44 -20.26
N THR A 3 13.62 38.48 -19.79
CA THR A 3 13.42 37.06 -20.05
C THR A 3 12.34 36.53 -19.11
N TYR A 4 11.10 36.43 -19.62
CA TYR A 4 10.01 35.84 -18.85
C TYR A 4 10.16 34.32 -18.77
N THR A 5 10.10 33.77 -17.57
CA THR A 5 10.05 32.32 -17.34
C THR A 5 8.69 31.80 -17.78
N LYS A 6 8.69 30.78 -18.65
CA LYS A 6 7.46 30.10 -19.09
C LYS A 6 7.15 28.92 -18.19
N ILE A 7 5.88 28.71 -17.87
CA ILE A 7 5.40 27.47 -17.25
C ILE A 7 5.63 26.30 -18.24
N LYS A 8 6.23 25.22 -17.75
CA LYS A 8 6.49 24.00 -18.50
C LYS A 8 5.21 23.16 -18.62
N THR A 9 5.15 22.31 -19.63
CA THR A 9 4.05 21.36 -19.82
C THR A 9 4.36 20.02 -19.18
N LEU A 10 3.37 19.40 -18.56
CA LEU A 10 3.44 18.06 -17.98
C LEU A 10 2.26 17.22 -18.52
N PRO A 11 2.48 16.05 -19.14
CA PRO A 11 1.38 15.22 -19.60
C PRO A 11 0.71 14.53 -18.40
N LEU A 12 -0.41 15.08 -17.93
CA LEU A 12 -1.13 14.59 -16.74
C LEU A 12 -1.72 13.18 -16.90
N SER A 13 -1.87 12.72 -18.15
CA SER A 13 -2.32 11.36 -18.48
C SER A 13 -1.35 10.26 -18.02
N LEU A 14 -0.12 10.61 -17.66
CA LEU A 14 0.90 9.69 -17.16
C LEU A 14 0.67 9.25 -15.71
N PHE A 15 -0.17 9.98 -14.96
CA PHE A 15 -0.38 9.75 -13.53
C PHE A 15 -1.53 8.78 -13.26
N ASN A 16 -1.35 7.90 -12.28
CA ASN A 16 -2.49 7.23 -11.65
C ASN A 16 -3.32 8.25 -10.82
N ASN A 17 -4.48 7.87 -10.30
CA ASN A 17 -5.37 8.82 -9.60
C ASN A 17 -4.72 9.42 -8.34
N ALA A 18 -3.89 8.66 -7.62
CA ALA A 18 -3.21 9.15 -6.41
C ALA A 18 -2.09 10.14 -6.75
N GLU A 19 -1.25 9.81 -7.73
CA GLU A 19 -0.21 10.70 -8.26
C GLU A 19 -0.80 11.99 -8.81
N TYR A 20 -1.93 11.88 -9.52
CA TYR A 20 -2.65 13.01 -10.07
C TYR A 20 -3.18 13.93 -8.97
N LEU A 21 -3.87 13.36 -7.97
CA LEU A 21 -4.41 14.11 -6.84
C LEU A 21 -3.29 14.83 -6.06
N SER A 22 -2.21 14.12 -5.73
CA SER A 22 -1.06 14.70 -5.03
C SER A 22 -0.45 15.85 -5.81
N PHE A 23 -0.24 15.69 -7.11
CA PHE A 23 0.26 16.77 -7.96
C PHE A 23 -0.67 17.99 -7.94
N MET A 24 -1.97 17.80 -8.08
CA MET A 24 -2.94 18.91 -8.09
C MET A 24 -3.06 19.63 -6.74
N ASN A 25 -2.99 18.89 -5.63
CA ASN A 25 -2.93 19.49 -4.29
C ASN A 25 -1.69 20.38 -4.14
N HIS A 26 -0.52 19.89 -4.57
CA HIS A 26 0.70 20.71 -4.55
C HIS A 26 0.59 21.96 -5.43
N VAL A 27 -0.07 21.89 -6.59
CA VAL A 27 -0.30 23.07 -7.44
C VAL A 27 -1.12 24.13 -6.68
N LEU A 28 -2.18 23.74 -5.97
CA LEU A 28 -2.98 24.67 -5.16
C LEU A 28 -2.19 25.24 -3.98
N ASP A 29 -1.41 24.42 -3.27
CA ASP A 29 -0.54 24.89 -2.19
C ASP A 29 0.47 25.95 -2.65
N LEU A 30 1.08 25.71 -3.81
CA LEU A 30 1.99 26.68 -4.43
C LEU A 30 1.26 27.98 -4.78
N ALA A 31 0.03 27.91 -5.31
CA ALA A 31 -0.76 29.10 -5.63
C ALA A 31 -1.08 29.94 -4.39
N ASN A 32 -1.29 29.26 -3.25
CA ASN A 32 -1.53 29.87 -1.95
C ASN A 32 -0.28 30.53 -1.34
N GLY A 33 0.91 30.22 -1.85
CA GLY A 33 2.17 30.66 -1.26
C GLY A 33 2.62 29.81 -0.08
N ASN A 34 1.98 28.65 0.14
CA ASN A 34 2.48 27.63 1.05
C ASN A 34 3.63 26.92 0.34
N SER A 35 4.84 27.44 0.50
CA SER A 35 6.05 26.80 0.02
C SER A 35 6.35 25.57 0.87
N GLY A 36 5.77 24.42 0.51
CA GLY A 36 6.13 23.03 0.84
C GLY A 36 7.16 22.75 1.93
N GLY A 37 7.01 23.32 3.13
CA GLY A 37 7.89 23.12 4.28
C GLY A 37 7.23 22.38 5.43
N GLY A 38 6.01 21.86 5.22
CA GLY A 38 5.37 20.94 6.15
C GLY A 38 5.69 19.52 5.72
N ASP A 39 6.31 18.75 6.62
CA ASP A 39 6.57 17.29 6.52
C ASP A 39 5.27 16.47 6.46
N SER A 40 4.37 16.79 5.53
CA SER A 40 3.15 16.03 5.30
C SER A 40 3.49 14.93 4.30
N GLU A 41 4.15 13.88 4.79
CA GLU A 41 4.29 12.59 4.10
C GLU A 41 2.94 11.84 3.95
N SER A 42 1.82 12.52 4.25
CA SER A 42 0.46 12.02 4.07
C SER A 42 -0.11 12.56 2.75
N PRO A 43 -0.31 11.72 1.71
CA PRO A 43 -1.01 12.08 0.49
C PRO A 43 -2.49 12.49 0.71
N ASP A 44 -2.98 12.33 1.95
CA ASP A 44 -4.40 12.37 2.29
C ASP A 44 -4.83 13.72 2.90
N GLU A 45 -3.92 14.68 3.10
CA GLU A 45 -4.29 16.03 3.61
C GLU A 45 -4.62 17.00 2.47
N ILE A 46 -5.91 17.34 2.35
CA ILE A 46 -6.38 18.42 1.48
C ILE A 46 -6.17 19.74 2.23
N SER A 47 -5.32 20.59 1.66
CA SER A 47 -5.11 21.97 2.10
C SER A 47 -6.36 22.79 1.78
N LEU A 48 -7.36 22.75 2.66
CA LEU A 48 -8.62 23.47 2.49
C LEU A 48 -8.37 24.98 2.55
N LEU A 49 -8.71 25.70 1.47
CA LEU A 49 -8.78 27.16 1.43
C LEU A 49 -9.86 27.69 2.36
N THR A 50 -9.56 27.75 3.65
CA THR A 50 -10.43 28.41 4.62
C THR A 50 -10.33 29.92 4.45
N GLY A 51 -11.10 30.46 3.49
CA GLY A 51 -11.42 31.89 3.40
C GLY A 51 -10.53 32.76 2.51
N SER A 52 -9.98 32.24 1.39
CA SER A 52 -9.31 33.12 0.42
C SER A 52 -10.34 33.90 -0.42
N ASP A 53 -10.17 35.22 -0.56
CA ASP A 53 -10.97 36.08 -1.45
C ASP A 53 -10.52 35.92 -2.94
N GLY A 54 -9.99 34.75 -3.31
CA GLY A 54 -9.25 34.51 -4.55
C GLY A 54 -7.75 34.81 -4.43
N ILE A 55 -7.02 34.63 -5.54
CA ILE A 55 -5.60 34.98 -5.67
C ILE A 55 -5.45 35.95 -6.86
N PRO A 56 -5.68 37.26 -6.66
CA PRO A 56 -5.68 38.24 -7.74
C PRO A 56 -4.35 38.36 -8.49
N GLU A 57 -3.22 38.09 -7.82
CA GLU A 57 -1.89 38.12 -8.43
C GLU A 57 -1.71 37.04 -9.50
N LEU A 58 -2.49 35.97 -9.42
CA LEU A 58 -2.53 34.87 -10.39
C LEU A 58 -3.78 34.92 -11.27
N GLY A 59 -4.67 35.91 -11.05
CA GLY A 59 -5.94 36.02 -11.76
C GLY A 59 -7.00 35.00 -11.35
N LEU A 60 -6.84 34.33 -10.19
CA LEU A 60 -7.76 33.29 -9.72
C LEU A 60 -8.85 33.92 -8.86
N THR A 61 -10.11 33.68 -9.20
CA THR A 61 -11.24 34.13 -8.37
C THR A 61 -11.53 33.12 -7.27
N LYS A 62 -12.30 33.56 -6.27
CA LYS A 62 -12.79 32.67 -5.22
C LYS A 62 -13.63 31.53 -5.79
N GLU A 63 -14.57 31.83 -6.67
CA GLU A 63 -15.45 30.82 -7.27
C GLU A 63 -14.66 29.76 -8.04
N PHE A 64 -13.59 30.15 -8.73
CA PHE A 64 -12.71 29.22 -9.41
C PHE A 64 -12.08 28.24 -8.42
N LEU A 65 -11.48 28.77 -7.35
CA LEU A 65 -10.84 27.96 -6.31
C LEU A 65 -11.83 27.02 -5.61
N ASP A 66 -13.01 27.52 -5.25
CA ASP A 66 -14.06 26.73 -4.61
C ASP A 66 -14.49 25.54 -5.50
N THR A 67 -14.66 25.75 -6.80
CA THR A 67 -15.04 24.67 -7.74
C THR A 67 -13.92 23.66 -7.95
N TYR A 68 -12.67 24.13 -8.04
CA TYR A 68 -11.52 23.26 -8.21
C TYR A 68 -11.31 22.37 -6.96
N GLU A 69 -11.36 22.96 -5.76
CA GLU A 69 -11.25 22.20 -4.51
C GLU A 69 -12.35 21.16 -4.33
N ALA A 70 -13.61 21.50 -4.67
CA ALA A 70 -14.73 20.57 -4.58
C ALA A 70 -14.49 19.30 -5.44
N ASP A 71 -13.96 19.47 -6.65
CA ASP A 71 -13.62 18.34 -7.52
C ASP A 71 -12.39 17.57 -7.04
N LEU A 72 -11.39 18.23 -6.44
CA LEU A 72 -10.24 17.55 -5.82
C LEU A 72 -10.65 16.74 -4.58
N LEU A 73 -11.55 17.25 -3.75
CA LEU A 73 -12.17 16.52 -2.65
C LEU A 73 -12.86 15.26 -3.16
N ALA A 74 -13.67 15.39 -4.21
CA ALA A 74 -14.32 14.24 -4.85
C ALA A 74 -13.31 13.26 -5.49
N MET A 75 -12.14 13.74 -5.93
CA MET A 75 -11.06 12.91 -6.47
C MET A 75 -10.28 12.16 -5.39
N ALA A 76 -10.02 12.77 -4.23
CA ALA A 76 -9.49 12.10 -3.04
C ALA A 76 -10.37 10.93 -2.62
N ASP A 77 -11.66 11.20 -2.63
CA ASP A 77 -12.72 10.23 -2.41
C ASP A 77 -12.63 9.01 -3.36
N VAL A 78 -12.24 9.20 -4.63
CA VAL A 78 -12.03 8.12 -5.61
C VAL A 78 -10.69 7.38 -5.39
N VAL A 79 -9.63 8.10 -4.99
CA VAL A 79 -8.34 7.48 -4.66
C VAL A 79 -8.50 6.52 -3.47
N ASP A 80 -9.25 6.93 -2.45
CA ASP A 80 -9.58 6.10 -1.30
C ASP A 80 -10.38 4.84 -1.66
N GLU A 81 -11.28 4.93 -2.64
CA GLU A 81 -12.04 3.77 -3.13
C GLU A 81 -11.11 2.76 -3.83
N SER A 82 -10.18 3.24 -4.67
CA SER A 82 -9.17 2.36 -5.29
C SER A 82 -8.32 1.65 -4.24
N ARG A 83 -7.94 2.34 -3.16
CA ARG A 83 -7.23 1.74 -2.01
C ARG A 83 -8.10 0.66 -1.35
N THR A 84 -9.37 0.95 -1.10
CA THR A 84 -10.34 0.00 -0.53
C THR A 84 -10.53 -1.24 -1.40
N SER A 85 -10.52 -1.12 -2.72
CA SER A 85 -10.62 -2.28 -3.62
C SER A 85 -9.40 -3.20 -3.50
N GLN A 86 -8.19 -2.64 -3.53
CA GLN A 86 -6.95 -3.40 -3.36
C GLN A 86 -6.88 -4.08 -1.99
N GLU A 87 -7.29 -3.38 -0.92
CA GLU A 87 -7.42 -3.97 0.41
C GLU A 87 -8.41 -5.14 0.44
N THR A 88 -9.42 -5.18 -0.44
CA THR A 88 -10.42 -6.28 -0.47
C THR A 88 -9.78 -7.55 -0.98
N GLU A 89 -8.98 -7.42 -2.05
CA GLU A 89 -8.26 -8.54 -2.63
C GLU A 89 -7.20 -9.09 -1.66
N GLN A 90 -6.45 -8.19 -1.01
CA GLN A 90 -5.48 -8.58 0.03
C GLN A 90 -6.16 -9.26 1.23
N MET A 91 -7.30 -8.74 1.68
CA MET A 91 -8.05 -9.39 2.76
C MET A 91 -8.53 -10.78 2.38
N ALA A 92 -9.06 -10.97 1.16
CA ALA A 92 -9.48 -12.29 0.69
C ALA A 92 -8.31 -13.28 0.58
N LEU A 93 -7.13 -12.78 0.19
CA LEU A 93 -5.91 -13.59 0.17
C LEU A 93 -5.49 -14.02 1.58
N HIS A 94 -5.40 -13.07 2.53
CA HIS A 94 -5.03 -13.38 3.91
C HIS A 94 -6.06 -14.30 4.59
N ASP A 95 -7.34 -14.14 4.26
CA ASP A 95 -8.43 -15.02 4.69
C ASP A 95 -8.24 -16.46 4.19
N THR A 96 -7.97 -16.61 2.89
CA THR A 96 -7.70 -17.91 2.28
C THR A 96 -6.45 -18.57 2.89
N ASN A 97 -5.40 -17.80 3.12
CA ASN A 97 -4.15 -18.30 3.68
C ASN A 97 -4.33 -18.76 5.14
N ARG A 98 -4.99 -17.95 5.99
CA ARG A 98 -5.22 -18.33 7.39
C ARG A 98 -6.11 -19.58 7.50
N ASP A 99 -7.12 -19.71 6.64
CA ASP A 99 -7.97 -20.91 6.55
C ASP A 99 -7.14 -22.15 6.21
N ASN A 100 -6.35 -22.07 5.14
CA ASN A 100 -5.50 -23.16 4.68
C ASN A 100 -4.50 -23.59 5.75
N LEU A 101 -3.83 -22.62 6.39
CA LEU A 101 -2.86 -22.87 7.45
C LEU A 101 -3.52 -23.50 8.68
N ALA A 102 -4.65 -22.97 9.13
CA ALA A 102 -5.37 -23.49 10.29
C ALA A 102 -5.88 -24.92 10.02
N ILE A 103 -6.44 -25.18 8.84
CA ILE A 103 -6.87 -26.52 8.41
C ILE A 103 -5.68 -27.47 8.37
N TYR A 104 -4.54 -27.05 7.80
CA TYR A 104 -3.34 -27.86 7.72
C TYR A 104 -2.82 -28.25 9.11
N ILE A 105 -2.64 -27.27 10.00
CA ILE A 105 -2.13 -27.49 11.37
C ILE A 105 -3.06 -28.46 12.12
N ILE A 106 -4.37 -28.21 12.11
CA ILE A 106 -5.36 -29.06 12.79
C ILE A 106 -5.35 -30.47 12.22
N THR A 107 -5.26 -30.61 10.90
CA THR A 107 -5.26 -31.91 10.21
C THR A 107 -3.97 -32.68 10.48
N ARG A 108 -2.80 -32.02 10.45
CA ARG A 108 -1.50 -32.64 10.74
C ARG A 108 -1.49 -33.20 12.15
N ILE A 109 -1.93 -32.43 13.15
CA ILE A 109 -2.02 -32.89 14.53
C ILE A 109 -3.03 -34.05 14.67
N SER A 110 -4.21 -33.92 14.05
CA SER A 110 -5.26 -34.95 14.15
C SER A 110 -4.84 -36.30 13.55
N ARG A 111 -4.03 -36.29 12.49
CA ARG A 111 -3.54 -37.51 11.84
C ARG A 111 -2.25 -38.05 12.46
N ALA A 112 -1.51 -37.23 13.20
CA ALA A 112 -0.24 -37.63 13.78
C ALA A 112 -0.37 -38.84 14.73
N GLY A 113 -1.51 -38.96 15.45
CA GLY A 113 -1.76 -40.05 16.40
C GLY A 113 -1.80 -41.48 15.83
N THR A 114 -1.74 -41.65 14.50
CA THR A 114 -1.67 -42.96 13.82
C THR A 114 -0.40 -43.15 12.99
N LEU A 115 0.59 -42.24 13.10
CA LEU A 115 1.84 -42.34 12.37
C LEU A 115 2.73 -43.50 12.89
N PRO A 116 3.58 -44.07 12.02
CA PRO A 116 4.45 -45.19 12.39
C PRO A 116 5.54 -44.78 13.38
N LEU A 117 6.03 -43.53 13.30
CA LEU A 117 7.04 -42.99 14.20
C LEU A 117 6.44 -42.70 15.58
N GLU A 118 7.04 -43.28 16.62
CA GLU A 118 6.54 -43.18 18.00
C GLU A 118 6.50 -41.75 18.55
N ALA A 119 7.57 -40.98 18.33
CA ALA A 119 7.65 -39.59 18.76
C ALA A 119 6.54 -38.72 18.12
N GLU A 120 6.32 -38.84 16.82
CA GLU A 120 5.25 -38.11 16.12
C GLU A 120 3.86 -38.57 16.57
N ARG A 121 3.70 -39.88 16.80
CA ARG A 121 2.45 -40.46 17.27
C ARG A 121 2.03 -39.93 18.64
N ASP A 122 2.97 -39.90 19.58
CA ASP A 122 2.70 -39.44 20.94
C ASP A 122 2.51 -37.92 20.99
N ALA A 123 3.30 -37.17 20.21
CA ALA A 123 3.07 -35.74 19.99
C ALA A 123 1.67 -35.45 19.45
N GLY A 124 1.23 -36.21 18.45
CA GLY A 124 -0.11 -36.11 17.87
C GLY A 124 -1.22 -36.37 18.88
N LYS A 125 -1.13 -37.47 19.64
CA LYS A 125 -2.11 -37.80 20.70
C LYS A 125 -2.18 -36.74 21.80
N TYR A 126 -1.04 -36.15 22.14
CA TYR A 126 -0.97 -35.09 23.15
C TYR A 126 -1.62 -33.80 22.63
N LEU A 127 -1.15 -33.29 21.50
CA LEU A 127 -1.63 -32.04 20.90
C LEU A 127 -3.09 -32.14 20.42
N TYR A 128 -3.60 -33.32 20.07
CA TYR A 128 -5.01 -33.50 19.70
C TYR A 128 -5.97 -33.04 20.81
N LYS A 129 -5.60 -33.25 22.08
CA LYS A 129 -6.39 -32.78 23.22
C LYS A 129 -6.46 -31.25 23.28
N VAL A 130 -5.37 -30.58 22.88
CA VAL A 130 -5.23 -29.14 22.83
C VAL A 130 -6.03 -28.55 21.67
N ILE A 131 -5.97 -29.15 20.49
CA ILE A 131 -6.60 -28.58 19.28
C ILE A 131 -8.10 -28.90 19.14
N LYS A 132 -8.63 -29.87 19.90
CA LYS A 132 -10.03 -30.30 19.81
C LYS A 132 -11.06 -29.15 19.85
N PRO A 133 -10.91 -28.10 20.70
CA PRO A 133 -11.83 -26.95 20.74
C PRO A 133 -11.75 -26.02 19.52
N TYR A 134 -10.74 -26.17 18.67
CA TYR A 134 -10.48 -25.35 17.48
C TYR A 134 -10.91 -26.04 16.17
N ASN A 135 -11.46 -27.24 16.24
CA ASN A 135 -11.95 -27.94 15.06
C ASN A 135 -13.04 -27.12 14.34
N GLY A 136 -12.87 -26.95 13.03
CA GLY A 136 -13.80 -26.18 12.20
C GLY A 136 -13.61 -24.65 12.30
N ILE A 137 -12.47 -24.18 12.80
CA ILE A 137 -12.15 -22.75 12.92
C ILE A 137 -12.36 -21.95 11.62
N ALA A 138 -11.94 -22.51 10.48
CA ALA A 138 -12.09 -21.92 9.14
C ALA A 138 -13.55 -21.81 8.64
N ARG A 139 -14.53 -22.24 9.44
CA ARG A 139 -15.97 -22.09 9.13
C ARG A 139 -16.65 -21.04 9.99
N LEU A 140 -15.89 -20.40 10.90
CA LEU A 140 -16.43 -19.40 11.79
C LEU A 140 -16.57 -18.05 11.08
N PRO A 141 -17.47 -17.17 11.57
CA PRO A 141 -17.46 -15.78 11.12
C PRO A 141 -16.10 -15.13 11.37
N MET A 142 -15.64 -14.31 10.42
CA MET A 142 -14.27 -13.76 10.35
C MET A 142 -13.72 -13.21 11.68
N ALA A 143 -14.53 -12.45 12.43
CA ALA A 143 -14.13 -11.91 13.73
C ALA A 143 -13.95 -12.99 14.81
N GLN A 144 -14.82 -14.01 14.81
CA GLN A 144 -14.70 -15.16 15.71
C GLN A 144 -13.52 -16.05 15.33
N GLU A 145 -13.31 -16.25 14.03
CA GLU A 145 -12.16 -16.98 13.50
C GLU A 145 -10.85 -16.32 13.93
N THR A 146 -10.72 -15.00 13.75
CA THR A 146 -9.54 -14.21 14.14
C THR A 146 -9.21 -14.41 15.62
N ALA A 147 -10.23 -14.33 16.50
CA ALA A 147 -10.05 -14.55 17.94
C ALA A 147 -9.68 -16.00 18.26
N LYS A 148 -10.29 -16.97 17.58
CA LYS A 148 -9.99 -18.39 17.76
C LYS A 148 -8.60 -18.77 17.26
N ILE A 149 -8.09 -18.14 16.19
CA ILE A 149 -6.75 -18.40 15.65
C ILE A 149 -5.71 -17.91 16.66
N LYS A 150 -5.92 -16.72 17.23
CA LYS A 150 -5.09 -16.21 18.35
C LYS A 150 -5.09 -17.19 19.53
N GLY A 151 -6.26 -17.73 19.90
CA GLY A 151 -6.37 -18.76 20.94
C GLY A 151 -5.58 -20.04 20.62
N LEU A 152 -5.72 -20.57 19.39
CA LEU A 152 -5.01 -21.76 18.92
C LEU A 152 -3.48 -21.57 19.00
N LEU A 153 -3.00 -20.43 18.50
CA LEU A 153 -1.57 -20.07 18.54
C LEU A 153 -1.06 -19.98 19.97
N LEU A 154 -1.81 -19.33 20.87
CA LEU A 154 -1.46 -19.22 22.29
C LEU A 154 -1.37 -20.59 22.96
N ASP A 155 -2.36 -21.45 22.73
CA ASP A 155 -2.38 -22.78 23.32
C ASP A 155 -1.24 -23.66 22.80
N LEU A 156 -1.00 -23.70 21.48
CA LEU A 156 0.09 -24.49 20.91
C LEU A 156 1.49 -23.99 21.29
N ARG A 157 1.64 -22.71 21.65
CA ARG A 157 2.91 -22.11 22.07
C ARG A 157 3.19 -22.19 23.57
N LYS A 158 2.31 -22.78 24.38
CA LYS A 158 2.61 -23.07 25.79
C LYS A 158 3.87 -23.92 25.89
N ASP A 159 4.68 -23.69 26.92
CA ASP A 159 5.98 -24.35 27.06
C ASP A 159 5.86 -25.88 27.08
N GLU A 160 4.78 -26.41 27.65
CA GLU A 160 4.44 -27.84 27.65
C GLU A 160 4.15 -28.42 26.24
N ASN A 161 3.73 -27.59 25.28
CA ASN A 161 3.35 -28.00 23.93
C ASN A 161 4.49 -27.86 22.90
N LYS A 162 5.45 -26.95 23.14
CA LYS A 162 6.55 -26.63 22.21
C LYS A 162 7.31 -27.87 21.71
N PRO A 163 7.76 -28.82 22.56
CA PRO A 163 8.50 -29.99 22.07
C PRO A 163 7.70 -30.84 21.07
N TYR A 164 6.40 -30.96 21.29
CA TYR A 164 5.50 -31.72 20.41
C TYR A 164 5.22 -30.99 19.10
N VAL A 165 5.10 -29.66 19.15
CA VAL A 165 4.97 -28.81 17.95
C VAL A 165 6.19 -28.96 17.05
N THR A 166 7.39 -28.91 17.63
CA THR A 166 8.64 -29.11 16.89
C THR A 166 8.77 -30.54 16.36
N THR A 167 8.37 -31.54 17.16
CA THR A 167 8.35 -32.95 16.72
C THR A 167 7.46 -33.15 15.48
N LEU A 168 6.36 -32.40 15.36
CA LEU A 168 5.48 -32.46 14.20
C LEU A 168 5.85 -31.49 13.06
N GLY A 169 6.94 -30.71 13.22
CA GLY A 169 7.42 -29.75 12.22
C GLY A 169 6.47 -28.56 12.01
N LEU A 170 5.77 -28.12 13.06
CA LEU A 170 4.70 -27.12 12.96
C LEU A 170 5.16 -25.68 13.20
N ASP A 171 6.39 -25.45 13.68
CA ASP A 171 6.89 -24.12 14.08
C ASP A 171 6.72 -23.05 12.99
N ALA A 172 7.17 -23.34 11.76
CA ALA A 172 7.07 -22.42 10.63
C ALA A 172 5.61 -22.13 10.25
N TYR A 173 4.73 -23.14 10.32
CA TYR A 173 3.31 -22.97 10.02
C TYR A 173 2.59 -22.12 11.05
N LEU A 174 2.95 -22.24 12.34
CA LEU A 174 2.40 -21.37 13.39
C LEU A 174 2.85 -19.93 13.23
N ALA A 175 4.11 -19.69 12.84
CA ALA A 175 4.61 -18.35 12.55
C ALA A 175 3.88 -17.72 11.36
N GLU A 176 3.69 -18.47 10.27
CA GLU A 176 2.97 -17.97 9.10
C GLU A 176 1.48 -17.73 9.41
N LEU A 177 0.83 -18.62 10.17
CA LEU A 177 -0.56 -18.44 10.58
C LEU A 177 -0.75 -17.16 11.41
N GLU A 178 0.18 -16.87 12.32
CA GLU A 178 0.16 -15.63 13.09
C GLU A 178 0.32 -14.40 12.20
N LYS A 179 1.27 -14.43 11.27
CA LYS A 179 1.53 -13.35 10.34
C LYS A 179 0.28 -13.03 9.50
N GLU A 180 -0.32 -14.05 8.87
CA GLU A 180 -1.50 -13.89 8.03
C GLU A 180 -2.72 -13.42 8.83
N ASN A 181 -2.94 -13.97 10.03
CA ASN A 181 -4.04 -13.56 10.89
C ASN A 181 -3.90 -12.10 11.38
N ASN A 182 -2.67 -11.67 11.71
CA ASN A 182 -2.41 -10.29 12.12
C ASN A 182 -2.54 -9.31 10.95
N ALA A 183 -2.16 -9.71 9.74
CA ALA A 183 -2.37 -8.91 8.53
C ALA A 183 -3.86 -8.70 8.24
N TYR A 184 -4.66 -9.78 8.32
CA TYR A 184 -6.11 -9.70 8.17
C TYR A 184 -6.77 -8.79 9.22
N ASP A 185 -6.42 -8.96 10.50
CA ASP A 185 -7.00 -8.17 11.60
C ASP A 185 -6.75 -6.66 11.42
N ARG A 186 -5.54 -6.28 10.99
CA ARG A 186 -5.19 -4.88 10.68
C ARG A 186 -6.04 -4.30 9.55
N LEU A 187 -6.13 -5.01 8.41
CA LEU A 187 -6.94 -4.57 7.27
C LEU A 187 -8.44 -4.50 7.61
N SER A 188 -8.92 -5.43 8.44
CA SER A 188 -10.31 -5.44 8.92
C SER A 188 -10.63 -4.18 9.73
N GLN A 189 -9.72 -3.76 10.61
CA GLN A 189 -9.86 -2.54 11.40
C GLN A 189 -9.83 -1.27 10.53
N GLN A 190 -8.92 -1.20 9.53
CA GLN A 190 -8.84 -0.07 8.60
C GLN A 190 -10.13 0.12 7.79
N ARG A 191 -10.77 -0.95 7.32
CA ARG A 191 -12.04 -0.86 6.58
C ARG A 191 -13.19 -0.27 7.37
N VAL A 192 -13.26 -0.55 8.68
CA VAL A 192 -14.32 -0.01 9.54
C VAL A 192 -14.21 1.52 9.60
N GLN A 193 -12.99 2.07 9.54
CA GLN A 193 -12.74 3.50 9.44
C GLN A 193 -13.20 4.07 8.08
N ASN A 194 -12.91 3.36 6.98
CA ASN A 194 -13.05 3.89 5.60
C ASN A 194 -14.48 3.77 5.00
N ARG A 195 -15.36 2.92 5.54
CA ARG A 195 -16.69 2.61 4.96
C ARG A 195 -17.76 3.71 5.04
N THR A 196 -17.44 4.91 5.53
CA THR A 196 -18.44 5.95 5.84
C THR A 196 -18.86 6.79 4.62
N THR A 197 -18.24 6.64 3.44
CA THR A 197 -18.45 7.58 2.31
C THR A 197 -19.12 6.90 1.09
N SER A 198 -20.38 7.27 0.83
CA SER A 198 -21.26 6.69 -0.21
C SER A 198 -21.06 7.31 -1.60
N LYS A 199 -21.33 6.49 -2.64
CA LYS A 199 -21.39 6.72 -4.10
C LYS A 199 -20.85 8.06 -4.63
N LYS A 200 -19.67 7.98 -5.22
CA LYS A 200 -18.91 9.08 -5.81
C LYS A 200 -18.99 9.06 -7.33
N GLU A 201 -18.76 10.22 -7.95
CA GLU A 201 -18.61 10.34 -9.40
C GLU A 201 -17.38 9.55 -9.89
N SER A 202 -17.36 9.12 -11.16
CA SER A 202 -16.19 8.42 -11.70
C SER A 202 -14.96 9.33 -11.76
N GLY A 203 -13.79 8.81 -11.33
CA GLY A 203 -12.52 9.55 -11.40
C GLY A 203 -12.16 10.05 -12.80
N ALA A 204 -12.57 9.35 -13.86
CA ALA A 204 -12.32 9.79 -15.24
C ALA A 204 -13.05 11.10 -15.59
N ASN A 205 -14.26 11.31 -15.07
CA ASN A 205 -14.99 12.56 -15.29
C ASN A 205 -14.42 13.69 -14.42
N LEU A 206 -14.06 13.38 -13.17
CA LEU A 206 -13.40 14.34 -12.28
C LEU A 206 -12.09 14.85 -12.88
N ARG A 207 -11.23 13.96 -13.39
CA ARG A 207 -9.97 14.34 -14.07
C ARG A 207 -10.19 15.26 -15.25
N LYS A 208 -11.22 15.02 -16.07
CA LYS A 208 -11.52 15.91 -17.20
C LYS A 208 -11.85 17.33 -16.76
N ARG A 209 -12.58 17.50 -15.65
CA ARG A 209 -12.88 18.83 -15.10
C ARG A 209 -11.64 19.46 -14.47
N ILE A 210 -10.90 18.69 -13.68
CA ILE A 210 -9.68 19.16 -13.01
C ILE A 210 -8.58 19.53 -14.02
N ASP A 211 -8.44 18.80 -15.13
CA ASP A 211 -7.50 19.13 -16.21
C ASP A 211 -7.80 20.52 -16.79
N VAL A 212 -9.07 20.86 -16.98
CA VAL A 212 -9.49 22.20 -17.43
C VAL A 212 -9.12 23.27 -16.40
N TYR A 213 -9.35 23.00 -15.11
CA TYR A 213 -8.95 23.93 -14.05
C TYR A 213 -7.43 24.14 -14.02
N TYR A 214 -6.64 23.08 -14.17
CA TYR A 214 -5.18 23.20 -14.23
C TYR A 214 -4.72 24.03 -15.44
N ASP A 215 -5.30 23.79 -16.62
CA ASP A 215 -4.98 24.54 -17.84
C ASP A 215 -5.34 26.03 -17.68
N ASP A 216 -6.52 26.35 -17.14
CA ASP A 216 -6.94 27.72 -16.87
C ASP A 216 -6.05 28.40 -15.82
N LEU A 217 -5.70 27.70 -14.75
CA LEU A 217 -4.83 28.22 -13.69
C LEU A 217 -3.46 28.57 -14.25
N THR A 218 -2.84 27.68 -15.03
CA THR A 218 -1.51 27.93 -15.61
C THR A 218 -1.56 29.06 -16.65
N LEU A 219 -2.61 29.13 -17.46
CA LEU A 219 -2.82 30.22 -18.42
C LEU A 219 -2.97 31.58 -17.71
N LEU A 220 -3.80 31.64 -16.67
CA LEU A 220 -4.03 32.85 -15.88
C LEU A 220 -2.75 33.30 -15.16
N ALA A 221 -2.05 32.38 -14.48
CA ALA A 221 -0.79 32.66 -13.80
C ALA A 221 0.29 33.19 -14.76
N GLN A 222 0.44 32.57 -15.94
CA GLN A 222 1.38 33.03 -16.97
C GLN A 222 0.98 34.42 -17.50
N SER A 223 -0.30 34.64 -17.75
CA SER A 223 -0.82 35.90 -18.31
C SER A 223 -0.66 37.06 -17.32
N TYR A 224 -1.03 36.85 -16.05
CA TYR A 224 -0.87 37.84 -14.99
C TYR A 224 0.59 38.09 -14.67
N GLY A 225 1.45 37.06 -14.63
CA GLY A 225 2.89 37.22 -14.43
C GLY A 225 3.58 38.08 -15.49
N VAL A 226 3.06 38.08 -16.73
CA VAL A 226 3.55 38.94 -17.82
C VAL A 226 2.89 40.33 -17.80
N ALA A 227 1.57 40.39 -17.64
CA ALA A 227 0.80 41.63 -17.74
C ALA A 227 0.94 42.53 -16.50
N LYS A 228 1.07 41.93 -15.32
CA LYS A 228 1.22 42.59 -14.01
C LYS A 228 2.24 41.81 -13.15
N PRO A 229 3.55 41.96 -13.45
CA PRO A 229 4.59 41.24 -12.72
C PRO A 229 4.47 41.47 -11.20
N SER A 230 4.44 40.38 -10.45
CA SER A 230 4.41 40.38 -8.99
C SER A 230 5.38 39.32 -8.45
N GLU A 231 5.86 39.51 -7.22
CA GLU A 231 6.72 38.54 -6.55
C GLU A 231 6.00 37.19 -6.40
N LYS A 232 4.71 37.22 -6.04
CA LYS A 232 3.87 36.02 -5.91
C LYS A 232 3.74 35.26 -7.22
N ALA A 233 3.44 35.93 -8.34
CA ALA A 233 3.35 35.28 -9.65
C ALA A 233 4.71 34.71 -10.11
N THR A 234 5.80 35.44 -9.84
CA THR A 234 7.15 34.98 -10.17
C THR A 234 7.54 33.74 -9.36
N ALA A 235 7.27 33.76 -8.06
CA ALA A 235 7.53 32.64 -7.16
C ALA A 235 6.70 31.41 -7.52
N PHE A 236 5.40 31.60 -7.79
CA PHE A 236 4.51 30.52 -8.23
C PHE A 236 5.01 29.85 -9.51
N ILE A 237 5.33 30.62 -10.56
CA ILE A 237 5.81 30.09 -11.84
C ILE A 237 7.13 29.30 -11.65
N ALA A 238 8.05 29.81 -10.83
CA ALA A 238 9.29 29.13 -10.53
C ALA A 238 9.05 27.81 -9.77
N ALA A 239 8.22 27.85 -8.72
CA ALA A 239 7.91 26.68 -7.91
C ALA A 239 7.13 25.61 -8.70
N LEU A 240 6.16 26.00 -9.52
CA LEU A 240 5.42 25.07 -10.38
C LEU A 240 6.36 24.38 -11.37
N ASN A 241 7.29 25.13 -11.98
CA ASN A 241 8.29 24.55 -12.88
C ASN A 241 9.25 23.58 -12.19
N GLN A 242 9.53 23.80 -10.91
CA GLN A 242 10.31 22.90 -10.08
C GLN A 242 9.51 21.62 -9.78
N LEU A 243 8.25 21.76 -9.33
CA LEU A 243 7.33 20.65 -9.09
C LEU A 243 7.16 19.77 -10.33
N ILE A 244 7.00 20.37 -11.51
CA ILE A 244 6.91 19.64 -12.80
C ILE A 244 8.20 18.86 -13.06
N ALA A 245 9.37 19.45 -12.81
CA ALA A 245 10.65 18.80 -13.03
C ALA A 245 10.84 17.60 -12.09
N GLU A 246 10.52 17.77 -10.80
CA GLU A 246 10.58 16.71 -9.79
C GLU A 246 9.62 15.57 -10.11
N THR A 247 8.37 15.90 -10.45
CA THR A 247 7.34 14.91 -10.83
C THR A 247 7.76 14.13 -12.07
N THR A 248 8.33 14.81 -13.08
CA THR A 248 8.85 14.17 -14.30
C THR A 248 10.02 13.24 -13.98
N ALA A 249 10.94 13.67 -13.11
CA ALA A 249 12.08 12.86 -12.69
C ALA A 249 11.63 11.59 -11.94
N ALA A 250 10.71 11.73 -10.98
CA ALA A 250 10.14 10.62 -10.23
C ALA A 250 9.45 9.60 -11.15
N TYR A 251 8.62 10.07 -12.09
CA TYR A 251 7.99 9.22 -13.10
C TYR A 251 9.02 8.44 -13.94
N ASN A 252 10.06 9.12 -14.43
CA ASN A 252 11.10 8.48 -15.24
C ASN A 252 11.91 7.44 -14.44
N GLN A 253 12.19 7.71 -13.17
CA GLN A 253 12.85 6.75 -12.27
C GLN A 253 11.98 5.50 -12.03
N ARG A 254 10.66 5.67 -11.84
CA ARG A 254 9.71 4.56 -11.72
C ARG A 254 9.71 3.69 -12.97
N MET A 255 9.62 4.31 -14.15
CA MET A 255 9.62 3.60 -15.43
C MET A 255 10.94 2.90 -15.74
N ALA A 256 12.07 3.49 -15.34
CA ALA A 256 13.39 2.85 -15.47
C ALA A 256 13.52 1.63 -14.55
N SER A 257 12.98 1.71 -13.32
CA SER A 257 13.00 0.61 -12.36
C SER A 257 12.07 -0.54 -12.77
N ALA A 258 10.90 -0.23 -13.34
CA ALA A 258 9.97 -1.21 -13.90
C ALA A 258 10.50 -1.95 -15.14
N LYS A 259 11.52 -1.41 -15.82
CA LYS A 259 12.18 -2.04 -16.98
C LYS A 259 13.41 -2.87 -16.62
N LYS A 260 13.87 -2.85 -15.37
CA LYS A 260 14.96 -3.75 -14.95
C LYS A 260 14.42 -5.19 -14.90
N PRO A 261 15.07 -6.16 -15.57
CA PRO A 261 14.77 -7.56 -15.35
C PRO A 261 14.91 -7.88 -13.86
N ALA A 262 14.07 -8.77 -13.34
CA ALA A 262 14.30 -9.34 -12.01
C ALA A 262 15.76 -9.82 -11.93
N PRO A 263 16.47 -9.58 -10.81
CA PRO A 263 17.81 -10.13 -10.64
C PRO A 263 17.74 -11.63 -10.90
N ALA A 264 18.61 -12.12 -11.79
CA ALA A 264 18.70 -13.54 -12.09
C ALA A 264 18.86 -14.30 -10.77
N PRO A 265 18.18 -15.45 -10.59
CA PRO A 265 18.38 -16.27 -9.41
C PRO A 265 19.89 -16.53 -9.23
N GLU A 266 20.38 -16.35 -8.00
CA GLU A 266 21.78 -16.62 -7.67
C GLU A 266 22.18 -18.01 -8.20
N PRO A 267 23.37 -18.16 -8.79
CA PRO A 267 23.81 -19.44 -9.28
C PRO A 267 23.86 -20.41 -8.11
N THR A 268 23.05 -21.47 -8.19
CA THR A 268 23.09 -22.59 -7.26
C THR A 268 24.54 -23.09 -7.21
N PRO A 269 25.19 -23.18 -6.03
CA PRO A 269 26.53 -23.71 -5.94
C PRO A 269 26.55 -25.14 -6.50
N GLU A 270 27.45 -25.39 -7.45
CA GLU A 270 27.66 -26.73 -8.02
C GLU A 270 28.01 -27.73 -6.90
N PRO A 271 27.54 -28.98 -6.97
CA PRO A 271 27.91 -29.99 -6.02
C PRO A 271 29.42 -30.25 -6.17
N THR A 272 30.15 -30.09 -5.06
CA THR A 272 31.56 -30.47 -4.95
C THR A 272 31.76 -31.91 -5.45
N PRO A 273 32.80 -32.19 -6.26
CA PRO A 273 33.10 -33.56 -6.67
C PRO A 273 33.39 -34.39 -5.43
N GLY A 274 32.59 -35.44 -5.21
CA GLY A 274 32.91 -36.48 -4.25
C GLY A 274 34.25 -37.09 -4.61
N GLY A 275 35.23 -36.93 -3.72
CA GLY A 275 36.49 -37.64 -3.82
C GLY A 275 36.26 -39.11 -3.50
N ASP A 276 36.19 -39.94 -4.54
CA ASP A 276 36.43 -41.37 -4.38
C ASP A 276 37.91 -41.56 -4.03
N SER A 277 38.12 -41.94 -2.78
CA SER A 277 39.41 -42.35 -2.25
C SER A 277 39.65 -43.80 -2.66
N GLU A 278 40.44 -44.03 -3.70
CA GLU A 278 41.11 -45.32 -3.89
C GLU A 278 42.24 -45.42 -2.84
N SER A 279 42.03 -46.32 -1.87
CA SER A 279 43.08 -46.82 -0.98
C SER A 279 44.16 -47.56 -1.78
N PRO A 280 45.46 -47.40 -1.47
CA PRO A 280 46.50 -48.32 -1.89
C PRO A 280 46.66 -49.47 -0.87
N ASP A 281 46.81 -50.67 -1.41
CA ASP A 281 47.01 -51.96 -0.75
C ASP A 281 48.32 -52.13 0.07
N GLU A 282 48.27 -53.14 0.96
CA GLU A 282 49.33 -53.92 1.63
C GLU A 282 50.14 -53.20 2.75
N ILE A 283 50.25 -53.70 3.99
CA ILE A 283 50.57 -55.06 4.49
C ILE A 283 49.84 -55.34 5.82
#